data_AF-A0A2S9FZ89-F1
#
_entry.id   AF-A0A2S9FZ89-F1
#
_cell.length_a   1.000
_cell.length_b   1.000
_cell.length_c   1.000
_cell.angle_alpha   90.00
_cell.angle_beta   90.00
_cell.angle_gamma   90.00
#
_symmetry.space_group_name_H-M   'P 1'
#
loop_
_entity.id
_entity.type
_entity.pdbx_description
1 polymer ?
#
loop_
_entity_poly.entity_id
_entity_poly.type
_entity_poly.pdbx_seq_one_letter_code
_entity_poly.pdbx_strand_id
1 'polypeptide(L)' 'MPETDTDSLTDVAERLFGAIECGDIAAVAQLFSPTVAVWKSGDVRDNDHARSVKIINWFITTTTDRRYEILDRQLFGGGF' A
#
# COMPACT_ATOMS: atom_id res chain seq x y z
N MET A 1 -2.00 26.19 2.64
CA MET A 1 -1.60 24.83 2.20
C MET A 1 -2.44 23.89 3.05
N PRO A 2 -3.34 23.06 2.49
CA PRO A 2 -4.16 22.22 3.34
C PRO A 2 -3.24 21.19 4.00
N GLU A 3 -3.17 21.24 5.32
CA GLU A 3 -2.70 20.14 6.15
C GLU A 3 -3.56 18.95 5.75
N THR A 4 -3.08 18.10 4.86
CA THR A 4 -3.75 16.83 4.62
C THR A 4 -3.59 16.11 5.94
N ASP A 5 -4.69 16.02 6.71
CA ASP A 5 -4.66 15.67 8.13
C ASP A 5 -3.71 14.49 8.37
N THR A 6 -2.63 14.75 9.09
CA THR A 6 -1.59 13.79 9.50
C THR A 6 -2.20 12.48 10.01
N ASP A 7 -3.32 12.60 10.72
CA ASP A 7 -4.12 11.47 11.21
C ASP A 7 -4.74 10.66 10.07
N SER A 8 -5.30 11.34 9.04
CA SER A 8 -5.84 10.65 7.86
C SER A 8 -4.76 9.91 7.06
N LEU A 9 -3.55 10.44 6.96
CA LEU A 9 -2.43 9.73 6.31
C LEU A 9 -2.00 8.50 7.11
N THR A 10 -1.94 8.64 8.43
CA THR A 10 -1.61 7.55 9.35
C THR A 10 -2.65 6.43 9.27
N ASP A 11 -3.93 6.79 9.26
CA ASP A 11 -5.04 5.84 9.11
C ASP A 11 -4.97 5.08 7.77
N VAL A 12 -4.65 5.77 6.67
CA VAL A 12 -4.47 5.13 5.37
C VAL A 12 -3.29 4.14 5.40
N ALA A 13 -2.18 4.52 6.02
CA ALA A 13 -1.02 3.64 6.16
C ALA A 13 -1.37 2.38 6.94
N GLU A 14 -2.00 2.53 8.10
CA GLU A 14 -2.40 1.40 8.96
C GLU A 14 -3.40 0.48 8.27
N ARG A 15 -4.39 1.04 7.57
CA ARG A 15 -5.35 0.24 6.80
C ARG A 15 -4.68 -0.53 5.67
N LEU A 16 -3.69 0.06 5.00
CA LEU A 16 -2.97 -0.62 3.93
C LEU A 16 -2.16 -1.80 4.46
N PHE A 17 -1.32 -1.58 5.48
CA PHE A 17 -0.50 -2.66 6.04
C PHE A 17 -1.36 -3.74 6.70
N GLY A 18 -2.40 -3.35 7.44
CA GLY A 18 -3.35 -4.28 8.05
C GLY A 18 -4.11 -5.12 7.01
N ALA A 19 -4.50 -4.53 5.87
CA ALA A 19 -5.13 -5.28 4.78
C ALA A 19 -4.18 -6.33 4.18
N ILE A 20 -2.91 -5.99 3.98
CA ILE A 20 -1.93 -6.94 3.43
C ILE A 20 -1.62 -8.06 4.44
N GLU A 21 -1.51 -7.73 5.73
CA GLU A 21 -1.29 -8.69 6.81
C GLU A 21 -2.43 -9.71 6.89
N CYS A 22 -3.68 -9.23 6.99
CA CYS A 22 -4.90 -10.05 7.00
C CYS A 22 -5.19 -10.76 5.67
N GLY A 23 -4.49 -10.40 4.59
CA GLY A 23 -4.73 -10.96 3.26
C GLY A 23 -5.99 -10.44 2.56
N ASP A 24 -6.51 -9.29 2.98
CA ASP A 24 -7.69 -8.65 2.39
C ASP A 24 -7.32 -7.89 1.12
N ILE A 25 -7.26 -8.63 0.00
CA ILE A 25 -6.94 -8.06 -1.31
C ILE A 25 -8.00 -7.07 -1.80
N ALA A 26 -9.26 -7.22 -1.36
CA ALA A 26 -10.34 -6.33 -1.76
C ALA A 26 -10.19 -4.95 -1.12
N ALA A 27 -9.74 -4.91 0.14
CA ALA A 27 -9.38 -3.66 0.81
C ALA A 27 -8.16 -3.01 0.16
N VAL A 28 -7.10 -3.78 -0.16
CA VAL A 28 -5.92 -3.26 -0.88
C VAL A 28 -6.32 -2.63 -2.22
N ALA A 29 -7.16 -3.31 -3.01
CA ALA A 29 -7.60 -2.81 -4.32
C ALA A 29 -8.41 -1.52 -4.22
N GLN A 30 -9.16 -1.32 -3.14
CA GLN A 30 -9.93 -0.10 -2.87
C GLN A 30 -9.07 1.06 -2.37
N LEU A 31 -7.99 0.77 -1.64
CA LEU A 31 -7.05 1.79 -1.17
C LEU A 31 -6.21 2.37 -2.32
N PHE A 32 -6.01 1.60 -3.39
CA PHE A 32 -5.25 2.06 -4.55
C PHE A 32 -6.18 2.83 -5.50
N SER A 33 -5.79 4.06 -5.85
CA SER A 33 -6.47 4.84 -6.89
C SER A 33 -6.46 4.07 -8.22
N PRO A 34 -7.55 4.10 -9.02
CA PRO A 34 -7.57 3.47 -10.35
C PRO A 34 -6.46 3.95 -11.30
N THR A 35 -5.93 5.16 -11.06
CA THR A 35 -4.84 5.77 -11.83
C THR A 35 -3.49 5.74 -11.11
N VAL A 36 -3.36 4.90 -10.07
CA VAL A 36 -2.11 4.78 -9.31
C VAL A 36 -0.96 4.31 -10.21
N ALA A 37 0.20 4.92 -10.01
CA ALA A 37 1.46 4.49 -10.57
C ALA A 37 2.33 3.97 -9.42
N VAL A 38 2.55 2.65 -9.38
CA VAL A 38 3.32 2.00 -8.31
C VAL A 38 4.67 1.57 -8.85
N TRP A 39 5.72 2.21 -8.37
CA TRP A 39 7.07 1.79 -8.66
C TRP A 39 7.51 0.66 -7.70
N LYS A 40 8.14 -0.38 -8.25
CA LYS A 40 8.76 -1.46 -7.49
C LYS A 40 10.22 -1.58 -7.91
N SER A 41 11.11 -1.77 -6.94
CA SER A 41 12.54 -1.98 -7.23
C SER A 41 12.75 -3.11 -8.25
N GLY A 42 13.55 -2.80 -9.27
CA GLY A 42 13.82 -3.67 -10.42
C GLY A 42 12.89 -3.45 -11.62
N ASP A 43 11.79 -2.71 -11.48
CA ASP A 43 10.94 -2.36 -12.61
C ASP A 43 11.49 -1.15 -13.38
N VAL A 44 11.44 -1.25 -14.72
CA VAL A 44 11.86 -0.19 -15.64
C VAL A 44 10.81 0.92 -15.74
N ARG A 45 9.57 0.65 -15.35
CA ARG A 45 8.42 1.56 -15.40
C ARG A 45 7.46 1.28 -14.25
N ASP A 46 6.64 2.28 -13.94
CA ASP A 46 5.60 2.15 -12.94
C ASP A 46 4.54 1.13 -13.35
N ASN A 47 4.02 0.41 -12.36
CA ASN A 47 2.90 -0.50 -12.51
C ASN A 47 1.59 0.26 -12.36
N ASP A 48 0.62 -0.07 -13.21
CA ASP A 48 -0.75 0.39 -13.05
C ASP A 48 -1.46 -0.32 -11.89
N HIS A 49 -2.68 0.14 -11.58
CA HIS A 49 -3.52 -0.43 -10.52
C HIS A 49 -3.65 -1.96 -10.63
N ALA A 50 -4.04 -2.46 -11.81
CA ALA A 50 -4.31 -3.88 -12.02
C ALA A 50 -3.06 -4.75 -11.79
N ARG A 51 -1.91 -4.30 -12.30
CA ARG A 51 -0.63 -5.00 -12.11
C ARG A 51 -0.19 -4.97 -10.66
N SER A 52 -0.35 -3.84 -9.98
CA SER A 52 0.02 -3.67 -8.58
C SER A 52 -0.80 -4.57 -7.66
N VAL A 53 -2.13 -4.57 -7.82
CA VAL A 53 -3.04 -5.45 -7.07
C VAL A 53 -2.72 -6.92 -7.35
N LYS A 54 -2.40 -7.28 -8.60
CA LYS A 54 -2.03 -8.66 -8.94
C LYS A 54 -0.74 -9.11 -8.23
N ILE A 55 0.27 -8.24 -8.14
CA ILE A 55 1.52 -8.53 -7.44
C ILE A 55 1.26 -8.72 -5.93
N ILE A 56 0.46 -7.85 -5.32
CA ILE A 56 0.11 -7.95 -3.90
C ILE A 56 -0.70 -9.21 -3.63
N ASN A 57 -1.66 -9.54 -4.49
CA ASN A 57 -2.43 -10.78 -4.39
C ASN A 57 -1.50 -12.01 -4.43
N TRP A 58 -0.55 -12.05 -5.37
CA TRP A 58 0.44 -13.12 -5.43
C TRP A 58 1.28 -13.20 -4.15
N PHE A 59 1.71 -12.07 -3.60
CA PHE A 59 2.48 -12.01 -2.36
C PHE A 59 1.69 -12.57 -1.16
N ILE A 60 0.41 -12.19 -1.05
CA ILE A 60 -0.51 -12.65 -0.01
C ILE A 60 -0.76 -14.16 -0.15
N THR A 61 -1.01 -14.67 -1.35
CA THR A 61 -1.34 -16.10 -1.53
C THR A 61 -0.12 -17.02 -1.42
N THR A 62 1.08 -16.52 -1.70
CA THR A 62 2.32 -17.31 -1.66
C THR A 62 2.92 -17.40 -0.25
N THR A 63 2.59 -16.47 0.63
CA THR A 63 3.16 -16.38 1.98
C THR A 63 2.15 -16.89 3.01
N THR A 64 2.53 -17.81 3.89
CA THR A 64 1.60 -18.39 4.89
C THR A 64 1.46 -17.54 6.14
N ASP A 65 2.54 -16.87 6.55
CA ASP A 65 2.57 -15.97 7.72
C ASP A 65 3.22 -14.64 7.32
N ARG A 66 2.56 -13.54 7.64
CA ARG A 66 2.99 -12.18 7.30
C ARG A 66 2.86 -11.34 8.55
N ARG A 67 3.93 -10.62 8.86
CA ARG A 67 3.95 -9.62 9.93
C ARG A 67 4.70 -8.41 9.43
N TYR A 68 4.07 -7.25 9.52
CA TYR A 68 4.72 -5.97 9.25
C TYR A 68 5.17 -5.35 10.57
N GLU A 69 6.43 -4.94 10.63
CA GLU A 69 6.96 -4.14 11.73
C GLU A 69 7.37 -2.77 11.18
N ILE A 70 6.78 -1.71 11.73
CA ILE A 70 7.10 -0.34 11.35
C ILE A 70 8.38 0.04 12.10
N LEU A 71 9.51 0.03 11.39
CA LEU A 71 10.80 0.43 11.95
C LEU A 71 10.96 1.96 12.01
N ASP A 72 10.45 2.64 10.99
CA ASP A 72 10.39 4.11 10.89
C ASP A 72 9.22 4.49 9.97
N ARG A 73 8.50 5.57 10.29
CA ARG A 73 7.41 6.13 9.48
C ARG A 73 7.58 7.65 9.42
N GLN A 74 7.68 8.20 8.22
CA GLN A 74 7.95 9.61 8.02
C GLN A 74 6.85 10.26 7.21
N LEU A 75 6.12 11.19 7.83
CA LEU A 75 5.08 11.94 7.16
C LEU A 75 5.69 13.09 6.35
N PHE A 76 5.25 13.24 5.10
CA PHE A 76 5.65 14.33 4.22
C PHE A 76 4.45 14.87 3.43
N GLY A 77 4.64 15.99 2.74
CA GLY A 77 3.57 16.61 1.95
C GLY A 77 3.06 15.68 0.85
N GLY A 78 1.92 15.03 1.09
CA GLY A 78 1.27 14.11 0.16
C GLY A 78 1.54 12.62 0.40
N GLY A 79 2.21 12.23 1.50
CA GLY A 79 2.50 10.82 1.80
C GLY A 79 3.09 10.55 3.18
N PHE A 80 3.41 9.28 3.42
CA PHE A 80 3.93 8.74 4.69
C PHE A 80 5.06 7.73 4.46
#